data_AF-A0A2I0K8V4-F1
#
_entry.id   AF-A0A2I0K8V4-F1
#
_cell.length_a   1.000
_cell.length_b   1.000
_cell.length_c   1.000
_cell.angle_alpha   90.00
_cell.angle_beta   90.00
_cell.angle_gamma   90.00
#
_symmetry.space_group_name_H-M   'P 1'
#
loop_
_entity.id
_entity.type
_entity.pdbx_description
1 polymer ?
#
loop_
_entity_poly.entity_id
_entity_poly.type
_entity_poly.pdbx_seq_one_letter_code
_entity_poly.pdbx_strand_id
1 'polypeptide(L)'
;MTVNYKDWHEMFPFTLLAHRTSIRSSTGATPYSLVYGMEAVLPIEVEIPSMRVLAESKLKEAEWAKQRYEQLNLIDEKRLTTLCHGQCYQQRMARTFNKKVRPHEFSPGDLVLRKVLHVAPDSKEKEWISR
;
A
#
# COMPACT_ATOMS: atom_id res chain seq x y z
N MET A 1 -10.09 24.70 16.10
CA MET A 1 -10.69 24.51 14.76
C MET A 1 -11.47 23.22 14.78
N THR A 2 -12.77 23.23 14.45
CA THR A 2 -13.60 22.02 14.37
C THR A 2 -13.47 21.44 12.96
N VAL A 3 -12.78 20.31 12.83
CA VAL A 3 -12.59 19.62 11.55
C VAL A 3 -13.94 19.05 11.06
N ASN A 4 -14.37 19.41 9.85
CA ASN A 4 -15.61 18.95 9.22
C ASN A 4 -15.30 18.05 8.00
N TYR A 5 -16.22 17.16 7.62
CA TYR A 5 -16.04 16.25 6.47
C TYR A 5 -15.89 16.98 5.13
N LYS A 6 -16.35 18.23 5.06
CA LYS A 6 -16.21 19.08 3.87
C LYS A 6 -14.77 19.56 3.63
N ASP A 7 -13.95 19.54 4.68
CA ASP A 7 -12.57 20.05 4.66
C ASP A 7 -11.55 18.94 4.40
N TRP A 8 -11.98 17.84 3.76
CA TRP A 8 -11.15 16.67 3.50
C TRP A 8 -9.85 17.01 2.74
N HIS A 9 -9.90 18.03 1.89
CA HIS A 9 -8.76 18.49 1.10
C HIS A 9 -7.70 19.18 1.96
N GLU A 10 -8.10 19.86 3.05
CA GLU A 10 -7.18 20.40 4.05
C GLU A 10 -6.54 19.29 4.89
N MET A 11 -7.29 18.20 5.13
CA MET A 11 -6.79 17.03 5.85
C MET A 11 -5.91 16.11 4.99
N PHE A 12 -5.99 16.23 3.66
CA PHE A 12 -5.33 15.33 2.72
C PHE A 12 -3.81 15.21 2.94
N PRO A 13 -3.03 16.29 3.11
CA PRO A 13 -1.59 16.18 3.37
C PRO A 13 -1.27 15.36 4.62
N PHE A 14 -2.05 15.50 5.69
CA PHE A 14 -1.88 14.75 6.93
C PHE A 14 -2.21 13.26 6.73
N THR A 15 -3.29 12.95 6.01
CA THR A 15 -3.64 11.55 5.69
C THR A 15 -2.58 10.88 4.82
N LEU A 16 -2.00 11.62 3.87
CA LEU A 16 -0.95 11.13 3.00
C LEU A 16 0.34 10.88 3.78
N LEU A 17 0.71 11.77 4.71
CA LEU A 17 1.84 11.57 5.61
C LEU A 17 1.64 10.31 6.46
N ALA A 18 0.50 10.19 7.14
CA ALA A 18 0.17 9.03 7.95
C ALA A 18 0.21 7.73 7.14
N HIS A 19 -0.31 7.74 5.91
CA HIS A 19 -0.26 6.60 5.01
C HIS A 19 1.18 6.20 4.65
N ARG A 20 2.06 7.18 4.41
CA ARG A 20 3.47 6.95 4.04
C ARG A 20 4.33 6.45 5.20
N THR A 21 4.03 6.85 6.44
CA THR A 21 4.84 6.54 7.62
C THR A 21 4.27 5.45 8.52
N SER A 22 3.06 4.95 8.25
CA SER A 22 2.47 3.84 8.99
C SER A 22 2.85 2.49 8.40
N ILE A 23 3.15 1.52 9.26
CA ILE A 23 3.39 0.13 8.85
C ILE A 23 2.10 -0.46 8.27
N ARG A 24 2.16 -1.00 7.06
CA ARG A 24 1.00 -1.66 6.44
C ARG A 24 1.00 -3.14 6.77
N SER A 25 -0.10 -3.67 7.29
CA SER A 25 -0.22 -5.11 7.60
C SER A 25 0.03 -6.01 6.39
N SER A 26 -0.27 -5.51 5.19
CA SER A 26 -0.06 -6.20 3.92
C SER A 26 1.40 -6.32 3.50
N THR A 27 2.28 -5.43 3.95
CA THR A 27 3.71 -5.41 3.55
C THR A 27 4.67 -5.56 4.73
N GLY A 28 4.22 -5.32 5.96
CA GLY A 28 5.06 -5.32 7.16
C GLY A 28 6.01 -4.13 7.27
N ALA A 29 5.96 -3.18 6.33
CA ALA A 29 6.84 -2.02 6.24
C ALA A 29 6.05 -0.72 6.00
N THR A 30 6.68 0.42 6.24
CA THR A 30 6.12 1.73 5.85
C THR A 30 6.36 1.97 4.35
N PRO A 31 5.42 2.58 3.61
CA PRO A 31 5.66 2.91 2.20
C PRO A 31 6.88 3.81 2.00
N TYR A 32 7.17 4.70 2.95
CA TYR A 32 8.33 5.58 2.88
C TYR A 32 9.65 4.79 2.92
N SER A 33 9.80 3.80 3.82
CA SER A 33 11.05 3.04 3.92
C SER A 33 11.32 2.13 2.72
N LEU A 34 10.28 1.72 1.98
CA LEU A 34 10.44 0.97 0.73
C LEU A 34 10.97 1.83 -0.43
N VAL A 35 10.68 3.14 -0.41
CA VAL A 35 11.15 4.07 -1.44
C VAL A 35 12.54 4.59 -1.10
N TYR A 36 12.75 5.00 0.15
CA TYR A 36 13.95 5.73 0.57
C TYR A 36 14.94 4.89 1.40
N GLY A 37 14.63 3.64 1.74
CA GLY A 37 15.51 2.73 2.48
C GLY A 37 15.58 2.95 3.99
N MET A 38 14.96 4.01 4.50
CA MET A 38 14.95 4.40 5.92
C MET A 38 13.56 4.90 6.33
N GLU A 39 13.24 4.87 7.61
CA GLU A 39 12.00 5.46 8.12
C GLU A 39 12.05 6.99 8.04
N ALA A 40 10.91 7.61 7.75
CA ALA A 40 10.78 9.06 7.73
C ALA A 40 11.02 9.63 9.13
N VAL A 41 11.74 10.74 9.22
CA VAL A 41 11.79 11.54 10.45
C VAL A 41 10.51 12.34 10.54
N LEU A 42 9.71 12.12 11.59
CA LEU A 42 8.45 12.82 11.78
C LEU A 42 8.68 14.24 12.28
N PRO A 43 7.79 15.22 11.99
CA PRO A 43 7.92 16.58 12.51
C PRO A 43 8.08 16.65 14.03
N ILE A 44 7.35 15.80 14.76
CA ILE A 44 7.43 15.73 16.23
C ILE A 44 8.80 15.27 16.74
N GLU A 45 9.52 14.45 15.97
CA GLU A 45 10.89 14.03 16.31
C GLU A 45 11.92 15.14 16.11
N VAL A 46 11.58 16.17 15.34
CA VAL A 46 12.42 17.36 15.16
C VAL A 46 12.08 18.41 16.21
N GLU A 47 10.78 18.63 16.46
CA GLU A 47 10.29 19.55 17.50
C GLU A 47 10.72 19.10 18.90
N ILE A 48 10.64 17.79 19.16
CA ILE A 48 11.19 17.14 20.35
C ILE A 48 12.33 16.23 19.85
N PRO A 49 13.59 16.72 19.83
CA PRO A 49 14.71 16.03 19.21
C PRO A 49 14.80 14.57 19.62
N SER A 50 14.45 13.67 18.70
CA SER A 50 14.53 12.24 18.93
C SER A 50 15.99 11.80 19.03
N MET A 51 16.23 10.62 19.64
CA MET A 51 17.58 10.06 19.71
C MET A 51 18.25 9.93 18.33
N ARG A 52 17.46 9.66 17.30
CA ARG A 52 17.95 9.57 15.92
C ARG A 52 18.40 10.93 15.39
N VAL A 53 17.57 11.96 15.54
CA VAL A 53 17.91 13.34 15.13
C VAL A 53 19.15 13.84 15.87
N LEU A 54 19.24 13.58 17.18
CA LEU A 54 20.41 13.94 17.99
C LEU A 54 21.67 13.19 17.56
N ALA A 55 21.57 11.90 17.22
CA ALA A 55 22.70 11.13 16.72
C ALA A 55 23.18 11.65 15.36
N GLU A 56 22.26 11.87 14.42
CA GLU A 56 22.60 12.37 13.08
C GLU A 56 23.21 13.79 13.12
N SER A 57 22.75 14.66 14.03
CA SER A 57 23.27 16.03 14.18
C SER A 57 24.75 16.12 14.60
N LYS A 58 25.30 15.04 15.16
CA LYS A 58 26.69 14.99 15.67
C LYS A 58 27.66 14.37 14.67
N LEU A 59 27.16 13.80 13.58
CA LEU A 59 28.00 13.12 12.58
C LEU A 59 28.68 14.13 11.67
N LYS A 60 29.91 13.81 11.27
CA LYS A 60 30.55 14.51 10.16
C LYS A 60 29.86 14.12 8.86
N GLU A 61 29.86 15.02 7.88
CA GLU A 61 29.21 14.80 6.58
C GLU A 61 29.68 13.50 5.90
N ALA A 62 30.97 13.19 5.95
CA ALA A 62 31.52 11.94 5.39
C ALA A 62 31.00 10.68 6.09
N GLU A 63 30.80 10.74 7.41
CA GLU A 63 30.26 9.62 8.19
C GLU A 63 28.76 9.44 7.92
N TRP A 64 28.03 10.55 7.84
CA TRP A 64 26.60 10.56 7.47
C TRP A 64 26.38 9.99 6.07
N ALA A 65 27.17 10.42 5.08
CA ALA A 65 27.10 9.92 3.71
C ALA A 65 27.39 8.41 3.63
N LYS A 66 28.38 7.93 4.40
CA LYS A 66 28.69 6.50 4.49
C LYS A 66 27.52 5.70 5.07
N GLN A 67 26.94 6.14 6.19
CA GLN A 67 25.76 5.49 6.78
C GLN A 67 24.58 5.47 5.80
N ARG A 68 24.35 6.58 5.07
CA ARG A 68 23.29 6.66 4.07
C ARG A 68 23.50 5.67 2.94
N TYR A 69 24.74 5.50 2.47
CA TYR A 69 25.09 4.51 1.45
C TYR A 69 24.81 3.08 1.93
N GLU A 70 25.21 2.73 3.16
CA GLU A 70 24.95 1.41 3.74
C GLU A 70 23.45 1.11 3.85
N GLN A 71 22.63 2.09 4.24
CA GLN A 71 21.17 1.94 4.27
C GLN A 71 20.57 1.69 2.89
N LEU A 72 21.07 2.39 1.86
CA LEU A 72 20.62 2.19 0.48
C LEU A 72 21.04 0.83 -0.05
N ASN A 73 22.22 0.32 0.33
CA ASN A 73 22.68 -1.01 -0.08
C ASN A 73 21.75 -2.14 0.42
N LEU A 74 21.07 -1.92 1.56
CA LEU A 74 20.13 -2.87 2.15
C LEU A 74 18.68 -2.71 1.64
N ILE A 75 18.40 -1.74 0.76
CA ILE A 75 17.02 -1.43 0.36
C ILE A 75 16.37 -2.58 -0.41
N ASP A 76 17.13 -3.25 -1.27
CA ASP A 76 16.59 -4.31 -2.12
C ASP A 76 16.25 -5.57 -1.32
N GLU A 77 17.03 -5.87 -0.28
CA GLU A 77 16.71 -6.94 0.67
C GLU A 77 15.40 -6.66 1.44
N LYS A 78 15.21 -5.40 1.88
CA LYS A 78 13.95 -4.98 2.52
C LYS A 78 12.76 -5.10 1.57
N ARG A 79 12.93 -4.71 0.30
CA ARG A 79 11.90 -4.82 -0.74
C ARG A 79 11.56 -6.28 -1.03
N LEU A 80 12.56 -7.14 -1.14
CA LEU A 80 12.36 -8.57 -1.36
C LEU A 80 11.59 -9.22 -0.20
N THR A 81 11.99 -8.93 1.04
CA THR A 81 11.30 -9.42 2.24
C THR A 81 9.84 -8.96 2.26
N THR A 82 9.60 -7.70 1.90
CA THR A 82 8.27 -7.11 1.80
C THR A 82 7.41 -7.76 0.72
N LEU A 83 7.99 -8.09 -0.44
CA LEU A 83 7.29 -8.81 -1.51
C LEU A 83 6.85 -10.20 -1.05
N CYS A 84 7.72 -10.94 -0.38
CA CYS A 84 7.39 -12.26 0.19
C CYS A 84 6.26 -12.16 1.22
N HIS A 85 6.30 -11.16 2.10
CA HIS A 85 5.23 -10.91 3.07
C HIS A 85 3.91 -10.55 2.38
N GLY A 86 3.96 -9.71 1.33
CA GLY A 86 2.82 -9.34 0.51
C GLY A 86 2.16 -10.54 -0.17
N GLN A 87 2.95 -11.45 -0.73
CA GLN A 87 2.46 -12.70 -1.31
C GLN A 87 1.79 -13.58 -0.25
N CYS A 88 2.43 -13.75 0.91
CA CYS A 88 1.84 -14.48 2.04
C CYS A 88 0.50 -13.87 2.48
N TYR A 89 0.43 -12.54 2.57
CA TYR A 89 -0.79 -11.82 2.93
C TYR A 89 -1.90 -12.04 1.89
N GLN A 90 -1.58 -11.90 0.60
CA GLN A 90 -2.52 -12.15 -0.50
C GLN A 90 -3.04 -13.59 -0.48
N GLN A 91 -2.17 -14.58 -0.25
CA GLN A 91 -2.59 -15.98 -0.13
C GLN A 91 -3.55 -16.20 1.06
N ARG A 92 -3.30 -15.58 2.22
CA ARG A 92 -4.20 -15.65 3.38
C ARG A 92 -5.56 -15.01 3.08
N MET A 93 -5.56 -13.85 2.43
CA MET A 93 -6.76 -13.16 1.97
C MET A 93 -7.58 -14.05 1.00
N ALA A 94 -6.91 -14.60 -0.01
CA ALA A 94 -7.53 -15.47 -1.01
C ALA A 94 -8.13 -16.73 -0.38
N ARG A 95 -7.41 -17.40 0.54
CA ARG A 95 -7.94 -18.57 1.27
C ARG A 95 -9.20 -18.22 2.05
N THR A 96 -9.21 -17.09 2.75
CA THR A 96 -10.37 -16.66 3.54
C THR A 96 -11.58 -16.38 2.66
N PHE A 97 -11.39 -15.68 1.54
CA PHE A 97 -12.47 -15.37 0.60
C PHE A 97 -12.98 -16.63 -0.10
N ASN A 98 -12.07 -17.44 -0.65
CA ASN A 98 -12.39 -18.64 -1.40
C ASN A 98 -12.99 -19.76 -0.54
N LYS A 99 -12.83 -19.72 0.79
CA LYS A 99 -13.44 -20.70 1.70
C LYS A 99 -14.97 -20.85 1.52
N LYS A 100 -15.65 -19.79 1.10
CA LYS A 100 -17.11 -19.80 0.88
C LYS A 100 -17.51 -19.95 -0.59
N VAL A 101 -16.54 -19.95 -1.51
CA VAL A 101 -16.79 -20.10 -2.94
C VAL A 101 -17.01 -21.58 -3.22
N ARG A 102 -18.18 -21.93 -3.74
CA ARG A 102 -18.44 -23.26 -4.28
C ARG A 102 -17.99 -23.26 -5.73
N PRO A 103 -17.01 -24.10 -6.12
CA PRO A 103 -16.68 -24.28 -7.52
C PRO A 103 -17.94 -24.71 -8.27
N HIS A 104 -18.22 -24.05 -9.39
CA HIS A 104 -19.32 -24.41 -10.26
C HIS A 104 -18.80 -24.38 -11.70
N GLU A 105 -18.92 -25.52 -12.37
CA GLU A 105 -18.56 -25.68 -13.77
C GLU A 105 -19.82 -25.42 -14.61
N PHE A 106 -19.66 -24.65 -15.68
CA PHE A 106 -20.73 -24.32 -16.60
C PHE A 106 -20.52 -25.03 -17.93
N SER A 107 -21.60 -25.58 -18.49
CA SER A 107 -21.64 -26.20 -19.81
C SER A 107 -22.20 -25.23 -20.85
N PRO A 108 -21.85 -25.40 -22.15
CA PRO A 108 -22.53 -24.69 -23.23
C PRO A 108 -24.05 -24.90 -23.14
N GLY A 109 -24.81 -23.80 -23.10
CA GLY A 109 -26.27 -23.80 -22.92
C GLY A 109 -26.75 -23.41 -21.51
N ASP A 110 -25.87 -23.36 -20.51
CA ASP A 110 -26.24 -22.94 -19.16
C ASP A 110 -26.56 -21.44 -19.10
N LEU A 111 -27.68 -21.10 -18.47
CA LEU A 111 -28.06 -19.71 -18.21
C LEU A 111 -27.31 -19.18 -16.98
N VAL A 112 -26.47 -18.17 -17.20
CA VAL A 112 -25.69 -17.53 -16.13
C VAL A 112 -26.08 -16.07 -15.96
N LEU A 113 -26.09 -15.61 -14.71
CA LEU A 113 -26.31 -14.19 -14.40
C LEU A 113 -25.05 -13.40 -14.75
N ARG A 114 -25.14 -12.56 -15.79
CA ARG A 114 -24.09 -11.60 -16.12
C ARG A 114 -24.15 -10.42 -15.16
N LYS A 115 -23.02 -10.12 -14.50
CA LYS A 115 -22.89 -8.85 -13.78
C LYS A 115 -22.87 -7.70 -14.79
N VAL A 116 -23.98 -6.97 -14.87
CA VAL A 116 -24.05 -5.72 -15.65
C VAL A 116 -23.35 -4.64 -14.83
N LEU A 117 -22.18 -4.21 -15.26
CA LEU A 117 -21.49 -3.06 -14.69
C LEU A 117 -22.08 -1.81 -15.35
N HIS A 118 -22.55 -0.86 -14.56
CA HIS A 118 -23.06 0.44 -15.03
C HIS A 118 -21.91 1.36 -15.46
N VAL A 119 -21.09 0.91 -16.41
CA VAL A 119 -20.07 1.74 -17.05
C VAL A 119 -20.45 1.84 -18.52
N ALA A 120 -21.15 2.94 -18.82
CA ALA A 120 -21.72 3.40 -20.09
C ALA A 120 -22.90 2.58 -20.69
N PRO A 121 -23.98 3.26 -21.15
CA PRO A 121 -25.06 2.61 -21.87
C PRO A 121 -24.73 2.56 -23.35
N ASP A 122 -24.21 1.44 -23.84
CA ASP A 122 -24.34 1.17 -25.28
C ASP A 122 -25.75 0.62 -25.53
N SER A 123 -26.65 1.55 -25.78
CA SER A 123 -27.84 1.30 -26.56
C SER A 123 -27.39 0.89 -27.96
N LYS A 124 -27.32 -0.41 -28.24
CA LYS A 124 -27.74 -1.01 -29.51
C LYS A 124 -27.68 -2.54 -29.43
N GLU A 125 -28.83 -3.11 -29.78
CA GLU A 125 -29.08 -4.48 -30.22
C GLU A 125 -28.64 -5.62 -29.30
N LYS A 126 -29.65 -6.11 -28.57
CA LYS A 126 -29.72 -7.48 -28.07
C LYS A 126 -29.83 -8.44 -29.26
N GLU A 127 -28.72 -8.74 -29.93
CA GLU A 127 -28.62 -9.94 -30.74
C GLU A 127 -28.05 -11.06 -29.87
N TRP A 128 -28.87 -12.08 -29.67
CA TRP A 128 -28.52 -13.29 -28.93
C TRP A 128 -27.44 -14.04 -29.69
N ILE A 129 -26.21 -14.08 -29.17
CA ILE A 129 -25.17 -14.96 -29.69
C ILE A 129 -25.27 -16.28 -28.94
N SER A 130 -25.91 -17.26 -29.57
CA SER A 130 -25.74 -18.68 -29.25
C SER A 130 -24.34 -19.14 -29.67
N ARG A 131 -23.65 -19.86 -28.79
CA ARG A 131 -22.53 -20.75 -29.16
C ARG A 131 -23.02 -22.18 -29.16
#